data_AF-A0A7C4ZK25-F1
#
_entry.id   AF-A0A7C4ZK25-F1
#
_cell.length_a   1.000
_cell.length_b   1.000
_cell.length_c   1.000
_cell.angle_alpha   90.00
_cell.angle_beta   90.00
_cell.angle_gamma   90.00
#
_symmetry.space_group_name_H-M   'P 1'
#
loop_
_entity.id
_entity.type
_entity.pdbx_description
1 polymer ?
#
loop_
_entity_poly.entity_id
_entity_poly.type
_entity_poly.pdbx_seq_one_letter_code
_entity_poly.pdbx_strand_id
1 'polypeptide(L)'
;MSLSKLVKDEISGVVAKGFVEQIARFHRIQGSTMFHEAAEYVRNELLKIGLKDALIEQFTADGKTQYWTHTSPVGWTAKSAELYLAEPEERLIARYEDVPTCLHTYSKATPPEGVTAELVDVGKGTKPKDYEGKDVKGKFVLAT
;
A
#
# COMPACT_ATOMS: atom_id res chain seq x y z
N MET A 1 -27.95 30.97 -14.08
CA MET A 1 -28.00 29.68 -13.35
C MET A 1 -27.19 29.83 -12.07
N SER A 2 -27.59 29.18 -10.97
CA SER A 2 -26.77 29.17 -9.75
C SER A 2 -25.57 28.25 -9.94
N LEU A 3 -24.44 28.57 -9.29
CA LEU A 3 -23.23 27.75 -9.32
C LEU A 3 -23.52 26.31 -8.88
N SER A 4 -24.37 26.12 -7.86
CA SER A 4 -24.76 24.80 -7.37
C SER A 4 -25.44 23.94 -8.45
N LYS A 5 -26.26 24.54 -9.32
CA LYS A 5 -26.88 23.82 -10.43
C LYS A 5 -25.83 23.39 -11.46
N LEU A 6 -24.96 24.33 -11.87
CA LEU A 6 -23.88 24.05 -12.83
C LEU A 6 -22.97 22.91 -12.34
N VAL A 7 -22.59 22.92 -11.06
CA VAL A 7 -21.75 21.86 -10.48
C VAL A 7 -22.48 20.51 -10.47
N LYS A 8 -23.77 20.48 -10.10
CA LYS A 8 -24.55 19.23 -10.09
C LYS A 8 -24.69 18.62 -11.47
N ASP A 9 -24.89 19.45 -12.49
CA ASP A 9 -25.09 19.00 -13.87
C ASP A 9 -23.78 18.41 -14.47
N GLU A 10 -22.61 18.79 -13.96
CA GLU A 10 -21.29 18.32 -14.42
C GLU A 10 -20.71 17.13 -13.62
N ILE A 11 -21.25 16.82 -12.43
CA ILE A 11 -20.74 15.70 -11.61
C ILE A 11 -21.11 14.36 -12.24
N SER A 12 -20.09 13.55 -12.55
CA SER A 12 -20.26 12.18 -13.03
C SER A 12 -19.65 11.18 -12.06
N GLY A 13 -20.49 10.32 -11.48
CA GLY A 13 -20.03 9.23 -10.61
C GLY A 13 -19.17 8.20 -11.35
N VAL A 14 -19.41 7.98 -12.64
CA VAL A 14 -18.62 7.06 -13.47
C VAL A 14 -17.20 7.58 -13.65
N VAL A 15 -17.05 8.88 -13.95
CA VAL A 15 -15.74 9.53 -14.07
C VAL A 15 -15.01 9.53 -12.72
N ALA A 16 -15.71 9.89 -11.64
CA ALA A 16 -15.14 9.86 -10.29
C ALA A 16 -14.61 8.47 -9.91
N LYS A 17 -15.37 7.41 -10.21
CA LYS A 17 -14.93 6.03 -10.00
C LYS A 17 -13.69 5.70 -10.83
N GLY A 18 -13.63 6.13 -12.09
CA GLY A 18 -12.46 5.94 -12.95
C GLY A 18 -11.18 6.53 -12.34
N PHE A 19 -11.24 7.73 -11.77
CA PHE A 19 -10.07 8.31 -11.08
C PHE A 19 -9.65 7.48 -9.86
N VAL A 20 -10.63 6.98 -9.08
CA VAL A 20 -10.36 6.09 -7.94
C VAL A 20 -9.70 4.78 -8.40
N GLU A 21 -10.18 4.18 -9.49
CA GLU A 21 -9.61 2.96 -10.05
C GLU A 21 -8.15 3.14 -10.53
N GLN A 22 -7.80 4.30 -11.06
CA GLN A 22 -6.41 4.59 -11.45
C GLN A 22 -5.52 4.80 -10.22
N ILE A 23 -5.92 5.66 -9.27
CA ILE A 23 -5.09 5.97 -8.11
C ILE A 23 -4.95 4.79 -7.13
N ALA A 24 -5.90 3.85 -7.13
CA ALA A 24 -5.86 2.65 -6.29
C ALA A 24 -4.79 1.64 -6.71
N ARG A 25 -4.21 1.77 -7.91
CA ARG A 25 -3.11 0.90 -8.40
C ARG A 25 -1.79 1.16 -7.69
N PHE A 26 -1.66 2.30 -7.03
CA PHE A 26 -0.44 2.70 -6.33
C PHE A 26 -0.53 2.31 -4.84
N HIS A 27 0.55 1.75 -4.28
CA HIS A 27 0.62 1.38 -2.86
C HIS A 27 0.62 2.60 -1.91
N ARG A 28 1.06 3.77 -2.39
CA ARG A 28 0.96 5.10 -1.73
C ARG A 28 1.40 5.15 -0.25
N ILE A 29 2.41 4.38 0.11
CA ILE A 29 3.10 4.52 1.40
C ILE A 29 3.91 5.81 1.43
N GLN A 30 3.90 6.52 2.56
CA GLN A 30 4.66 7.75 2.74
C GLN A 30 6.15 7.59 2.37
N GLY A 31 6.68 8.53 1.59
CA GLY A 31 8.07 8.52 1.14
C GLY A 31 8.44 7.39 0.17
N SER A 32 7.47 6.61 -0.34
CA SER A 32 7.71 5.56 -1.33
C SER A 32 7.64 6.08 -2.77
N THR A 33 8.26 5.34 -3.70
CA THR A 33 8.25 5.66 -5.14
C THR A 33 6.81 5.76 -5.70
N MET A 34 5.95 4.78 -5.43
CA MET A 34 4.58 4.78 -5.95
C MET A 34 3.70 5.88 -5.34
N PHE A 35 4.06 6.43 -4.16
CA PHE A 35 3.38 7.61 -3.63
C PHE A 35 3.69 8.85 -4.47
N HIS A 36 4.95 9.01 -4.88
CA HIS A 36 5.34 10.10 -5.77
C HIS A 36 4.69 9.95 -7.15
N GLU A 37 4.71 8.75 -7.73
CA GLU A 37 4.05 8.47 -9.01
C GLU A 37 2.54 8.76 -8.97
N ALA A 38 1.87 8.45 -7.85
CA ALA A 38 0.47 8.81 -7.65
C ALA A 38 0.25 10.33 -7.60
N ALA A 39 1.18 11.09 -6.99
CA ALA A 39 1.12 12.55 -6.98
C ALA A 39 1.33 13.13 -8.39
N GLU A 40 2.24 12.56 -9.18
CA GLU A 40 2.44 12.90 -10.59
C GLU A 40 1.19 12.61 -11.43
N TYR A 41 0.58 11.45 -11.23
CA TYR A 41 -0.69 11.11 -11.87
C TYR A 41 -1.77 12.16 -11.59
N VAL A 42 -2.00 12.49 -10.31
CA VAL A 42 -3.01 13.49 -9.92
C VAL A 42 -2.68 14.86 -10.52
N ARG A 43 -1.42 15.31 -10.41
CA ARG A 43 -0.98 16.57 -11.01
C ARG A 43 -1.29 16.61 -12.51
N ASN A 44 -0.96 15.54 -13.24
CA ASN A 44 -1.15 15.48 -14.68
C ASN A 44 -2.64 15.48 -15.05
N GLU A 45 -3.50 14.79 -14.31
CA GLU A 45 -4.96 14.84 -14.53
C GLU A 45 -5.53 16.24 -14.26
N LEU A 46 -5.10 16.93 -13.21
CA LEU A 46 -5.52 18.30 -12.92
C LEU A 46 -5.13 19.27 -14.05
N LEU A 47 -3.91 19.14 -14.58
CA LEU A 47 -3.45 19.95 -15.71
C LEU A 47 -4.28 19.68 -16.98
N LYS A 48 -4.60 18.41 -17.28
CA LYS A 48 -5.45 18.03 -18.43
C LYS A 48 -6.87 18.61 -18.33
N ILE A 49 -7.42 18.71 -17.11
CA ILE A 49 -8.75 19.29 -16.85
C ILE A 49 -8.73 20.82 -16.98
N GLY A 50 -7.55 21.44 -17.04
CA GLY A 50 -7.38 22.88 -17.30
C GLY A 50 -6.96 23.70 -16.09
N LEU A 51 -6.61 23.07 -14.96
CA LEU A 51 -5.92 23.78 -13.87
C LEU A 51 -4.52 24.17 -14.35
N LYS A 52 -4.07 25.38 -14.00
CA LYS A 52 -2.79 25.93 -14.50
C LYS A 52 -1.62 25.73 -13.53
N ASP A 53 -1.91 25.73 -12.24
CA ASP A 53 -0.89 25.81 -11.18
C ASP A 53 -0.83 24.55 -10.31
N ALA A 54 -0.97 23.37 -10.93
CA ALA A 54 -0.83 22.11 -10.22
C ALA A 54 0.66 21.78 -9.97
N LEU A 55 1.06 21.79 -8.69
CA LEU A 55 2.44 21.59 -8.22
C LEU A 55 2.53 20.39 -7.28
N ILE A 56 3.70 19.74 -7.25
CA ILE A 56 4.04 18.73 -6.24
C ILE A 56 5.06 19.37 -5.31
N GLU A 57 4.67 19.58 -4.07
CA GLU A 57 5.59 19.98 -3.02
C GLU A 57 6.37 18.77 -2.49
N GLN A 58 7.65 18.96 -2.21
CA GLN A 58 8.55 17.90 -1.76
C GLN A 58 9.14 18.26 -0.41
N PHE A 59 9.16 17.27 0.48
CA PHE A 59 9.67 17.39 1.83
C PHE A 59 10.64 16.22 2.09
N THR A 60 11.67 16.46 2.89
CA THR A 60 12.66 15.45 3.23
C THR A 60 12.02 14.34 4.07
N ALA A 61 12.28 13.08 3.70
CA ALA A 61 11.78 11.87 4.36
C ALA A 61 12.94 10.92 4.70
N ASP A 62 13.73 11.30 5.71
CA ASP A 62 14.97 10.62 6.10
C ASP A 62 14.93 9.97 7.48
N GLY A 63 13.78 9.99 8.17
CA GLY A 63 13.66 9.47 9.54
C GLY A 63 14.24 10.38 10.63
N LYS A 64 14.77 11.56 10.27
CA LYS A 64 15.55 12.42 11.17
C LYS A 64 15.08 13.87 11.15
N THR A 65 14.73 14.38 9.97
CA THR A 65 14.20 15.73 9.77
C THR A 65 12.90 15.88 10.56
N GLN A 66 12.80 16.96 11.34
CA GLN A 66 11.62 17.28 12.14
C GLN A 66 10.88 18.49 11.57
N TYR A 67 9.58 18.33 11.38
CA TYR A 67 8.63 19.39 11.06
C TYR A 67 7.77 19.64 12.30
N TRP A 68 8.11 20.68 13.06
CA TRP A 68 7.55 20.91 14.40
C TRP A 68 7.75 19.71 15.32
N THR A 69 6.67 18.99 15.64
CA THR A 69 6.66 17.81 16.52
C THR A 69 6.63 16.49 15.73
N HIS A 70 6.63 16.55 14.39
CA HIS A 70 6.57 15.38 13.53
C HIS A 70 7.95 15.04 12.95
N THR A 71 8.50 13.88 13.30
CA THR A 71 9.68 13.33 12.64
C THR A 71 9.28 12.71 11.31
N SER A 72 9.91 13.16 10.23
CA SER A 72 9.66 12.64 8.88
C SER A 72 9.86 11.13 8.81
N PRO A 73 9.05 10.40 8.04
CA PRO A 73 9.21 8.95 7.87
C PRO A 73 10.47 8.63 7.07
N VAL A 74 10.98 7.41 7.19
CA VAL A 74 11.98 6.88 6.25
C VAL A 74 11.25 6.33 5.02
N GLY A 75 11.74 6.70 3.83
CA GLY A 75 11.28 6.10 2.58
C GLY A 75 11.49 4.58 2.58
N TRP A 76 10.47 3.84 2.17
CA TRP A 76 10.52 2.38 2.05
C TRP A 76 10.08 1.98 0.66
N THR A 77 10.91 1.16 0.00
CA THR A 77 10.68 0.71 -1.38
C THR A 77 10.76 -0.81 -1.41
N ALA A 78 9.62 -1.46 -1.67
CA ALA A 78 9.59 -2.87 -2.04
C ALA A 78 10.05 -3.03 -3.49
N LYS A 79 10.93 -4.02 -3.72
CA LYS A 79 11.46 -4.33 -5.06
C LYS A 79 10.65 -5.43 -5.74
N SER A 80 10.34 -6.48 -4.98
CA SER A 80 9.52 -7.62 -5.37
C SER A 80 9.07 -8.34 -4.10
N ALA A 81 7.96 -9.07 -4.18
CA ALA A 81 7.56 -10.02 -3.17
C ALA A 81 6.57 -11.02 -3.77
N GLU A 82 6.70 -12.28 -3.38
CA GLU A 82 5.79 -13.34 -3.77
C GLU A 82 5.46 -14.21 -2.56
N LEU A 83 4.23 -14.69 -2.50
CA LEU A 83 3.77 -15.64 -1.51
C LEU A 83 3.13 -16.83 -2.22
N TYR A 84 3.63 -18.04 -1.95
CA TYR A 84 3.13 -19.28 -2.50
C TYR A 84 2.59 -20.19 -1.41
N LEU A 85 1.55 -20.94 -1.75
CA LEU A 85 1.22 -22.20 -1.09
C LEU A 85 2.14 -23.27 -1.67
N ALA A 86 2.92 -23.96 -0.85
CA ALA A 86 3.79 -25.04 -1.30
C ALA A 86 3.07 -26.40 -1.33
N GLU A 87 2.20 -26.65 -0.34
CA GLU A 87 1.40 -27.87 -0.20
C GLU A 87 -0.05 -27.53 0.18
N PRO A 88 -1.05 -28.33 -0.24
CA PRO A 88 -0.94 -29.61 -0.96
C PRO A 88 -0.66 -29.47 -2.46
N GLU A 89 -0.76 -28.26 -3.00
CA GLU A 89 -0.44 -27.94 -4.39
C GLU A 89 0.32 -26.61 -4.42
N GLU A 90 1.28 -26.52 -5.33
CA GLU A 90 2.01 -25.28 -5.56
C GLU A 90 1.07 -24.25 -6.19
N ARG A 91 0.83 -23.14 -5.48
CA ARG A 91 -0.07 -22.08 -5.97
C ARG A 91 0.38 -20.70 -5.51
N LEU A 92 0.50 -19.77 -6.45
CA LEU A 92 0.71 -18.35 -6.14
C LEU A 92 -0.51 -17.80 -5.40
N ILE A 93 -0.29 -17.22 -4.21
CA ILE A 93 -1.31 -16.57 -3.40
C ILE A 93 -1.35 -15.07 -3.71
N ALA A 94 -0.18 -14.43 -3.71
CA ALA A 94 -0.06 -13.00 -3.98
C ALA A 94 1.33 -12.67 -4.53
N ARG A 95 1.37 -11.66 -5.40
CA ARG A 95 2.58 -11.09 -5.97
C ARG A 95 2.48 -9.58 -5.92
N TYR A 96 3.55 -8.92 -5.47
CA TYR A 96 3.60 -7.47 -5.30
C TYR A 96 3.41 -6.73 -6.63
N GLU A 97 3.96 -7.25 -7.72
CA GLU A 97 3.83 -6.70 -9.07
C GLU A 97 2.38 -6.75 -9.59
N ASP A 98 1.59 -7.72 -9.14
CA ASP A 98 0.18 -7.86 -9.51
C ASP A 98 -0.71 -6.99 -8.60
N VAL A 99 -0.43 -7.01 -7.29
CA VAL A 99 -1.20 -6.30 -6.26
C VAL A 99 -0.24 -5.66 -5.24
N PRO A 100 0.21 -4.41 -5.45
CA PRO A 100 1.19 -3.76 -4.57
C PRO A 100 0.74 -3.64 -3.11
N THR A 101 -0.57 -3.65 -2.85
CA THR A 101 -1.17 -3.60 -1.51
C THR A 101 -1.13 -4.94 -0.76
N CYS A 102 -0.64 -6.02 -1.36
CA CYS A 102 -0.53 -7.32 -0.71
C CYS A 102 0.61 -7.40 0.33
N LEU A 103 1.57 -6.46 0.28
CA LEU A 103 2.73 -6.43 1.16
C LEU A 103 2.57 -5.37 2.24
N HIS A 104 2.57 -5.78 3.50
CA HIS A 104 2.47 -4.84 4.61
C HIS A 104 3.67 -3.88 4.65
N THR A 105 3.38 -2.61 4.88
CA THR A 105 4.38 -1.54 4.98
C THR A 105 5.48 -1.88 5.99
N TYR A 106 6.73 -1.53 5.65
CA TYR A 106 7.92 -1.78 6.47
C TYR A 106 8.24 -3.25 6.74
N SER A 107 7.63 -4.20 6.02
CA SER A 107 8.06 -5.59 6.02
C SER A 107 9.54 -5.70 5.67
N LYS A 108 10.26 -6.54 6.40
CA LYS A 108 11.67 -6.84 6.13
C LYS A 108 11.77 -7.82 4.96
N ALA A 109 12.85 -7.69 4.20
CA ALA A 109 13.18 -8.68 3.19
C ALA A 109 13.45 -10.04 3.84
N THR A 110 13.03 -11.11 3.16
CA THR A 110 13.50 -12.47 3.42
C THR A 110 14.97 -12.60 2.96
N PRO A 111 15.67 -13.68 3.37
CA PRO A 111 16.88 -14.10 2.68
C PRO A 111 16.67 -14.28 1.16
N PRO A 112 17.74 -14.20 0.35
CA PRO A 112 17.64 -14.37 -1.11
C PRO A 112 16.97 -15.67 -1.56
N GLU A 113 17.13 -16.74 -0.78
CA GLU A 113 16.53 -18.06 -1.01
C GLU A 113 15.05 -18.16 -0.59
N GLY A 114 14.49 -17.09 -0.01
CA GLY A 114 13.14 -17.09 0.54
C GLY A 114 13.03 -17.79 1.89
N VAL A 115 11.79 -17.98 2.36
CA VAL A 115 11.48 -18.73 3.58
C VAL A 115 10.30 -19.64 3.28
N THR A 116 10.46 -20.93 3.55
CA THR A 116 9.36 -21.91 3.52
C THR A 116 9.13 -22.42 4.93
N ALA A 117 7.88 -22.36 5.39
CA ALA A 117 7.51 -22.82 6.72
C ALA A 117 6.04 -23.24 6.74
N GLU A 118 5.68 -24.07 7.73
CA GLU A 118 4.29 -24.40 8.00
C GLU A 118 3.48 -23.15 8.42
N LEU A 119 2.18 -23.16 8.14
CA LEU A 119 1.25 -22.12 8.56
C LEU A 119 0.47 -22.56 9.80
N VAL A 120 0.38 -21.68 10.81
CA VAL A 120 -0.41 -21.91 12.02
C VAL A 120 -1.43 -20.80 12.20
N ASP A 121 -2.70 -21.16 12.25
CA ASP A 121 -3.79 -20.24 12.57
C ASP A 121 -3.85 -19.99 14.09
N VAL A 122 -3.66 -18.74 14.50
CA VAL A 122 -3.73 -18.31 15.91
C VAL A 122 -5.06 -17.66 16.28
N GLY A 123 -6.04 -17.53 15.39
CA GLY A 123 -7.23 -16.72 15.61
C GLY A 123 -6.84 -15.24 15.69
N LYS A 124 -7.24 -14.51 16.74
CA LYS A 124 -6.97 -13.07 16.82
C LYS A 124 -5.49 -12.70 16.93
N GLY A 125 -4.66 -13.57 17.52
CA GLY A 125 -3.23 -13.31 17.71
C GLY A 125 -2.92 -12.06 18.55
N THR A 126 -3.86 -11.61 19.39
CA THR A 126 -3.71 -10.36 20.17
C THR A 126 -3.40 -10.62 21.64
N LYS A 127 -3.58 -11.85 22.11
CA LYS A 127 -3.39 -12.24 23.52
C LYS A 127 -2.65 -13.56 23.63
N PRO A 128 -1.91 -13.83 24.73
CA PRO A 128 -1.23 -15.11 24.94
C PRO A 128 -2.13 -16.34 24.76
N LYS A 129 -3.40 -16.25 25.17
CA LYS A 129 -4.41 -17.31 25.01
C LYS A 129 -4.63 -17.75 23.56
N ASP A 130 -4.44 -16.85 22.59
CA ASP A 130 -4.61 -17.15 21.17
C ASP A 130 -3.55 -18.15 20.65
N TYR A 131 -2.43 -18.26 21.38
CA TYR A 131 -1.27 -19.10 21.10
C TYR A 131 -1.19 -20.34 21.99
N GLU A 132 -2.07 -20.49 23.00
CA GLU A 132 -2.04 -21.63 23.93
C GLU A 132 -2.21 -22.96 23.18
N GLY A 133 -1.28 -23.90 23.40
CA GLY A 133 -1.28 -25.21 22.74
C GLY A 133 -0.82 -25.20 21.28
N LYS A 134 -0.38 -24.06 20.73
CA LYS A 134 0.08 -23.94 19.33
C LYS A 134 1.60 -23.88 19.27
N ASP A 135 2.20 -24.76 18.49
CA ASP A 135 3.62 -24.70 18.15
C ASP A 135 3.84 -23.70 17.00
N VAL A 136 4.30 -22.49 17.32
CA VAL A 136 4.49 -21.41 16.34
C VAL A 136 5.96 -21.13 16.01
N LYS A 137 6.89 -21.81 16.68
CA LYS A 137 8.32 -21.50 16.55
C LYS A 137 8.81 -21.90 15.15
N GLY A 138 9.33 -20.93 14.40
CA GLY A 138 9.83 -21.16 13.04
C GLY A 138 8.73 -21.36 11.98
N LYS A 139 7.47 -21.03 12.31
CA LYS A 139 6.31 -21.16 11.43
C LYS A 139 5.76 -19.80 11.04
N PHE A 140 5.02 -19.75 9.94
CA PHE A 140 4.20 -18.59 9.61
C PHE A 140 2.95 -18.58 10.48
N VAL A 141 2.62 -17.42 11.03
CA VAL A 141 1.45 -17.24 11.89
C VAL A 141 0.37 -16.49 11.11
N LEU A 142 -0.80 -17.10 10.98
CA LEU A 142 -1.99 -16.45 10.45
C LEU A 142 -2.85 -15.94 11.62
N ALA A 143 -3.11 -14.64 11.65
CA ALA A 143 -4.01 -14.01 12.61
C ALA A 143 -5.16 -13.28 11.88
N THR A 144 -6.36 -13.32 12.45
CA THR A 144 -7.63 -12.83 11.85
C THR A 144 -8.51 -12.04 12.81
#